data_AF-A0A2G4SYE2-F1
#
_entry.id   AF-A0A2G4SYE2-F1
#
_cell.length_a   1.000
_cell.length_b   1.000
_cell.length_c   1.000
_cell.angle_alpha   90.00
_cell.angle_beta   90.00
_cell.angle_gamma   90.00
#
_symmetry.space_group_name_H-M   'P 1'
#
loop_
_entity.id
_entity.type
_entity.pdbx_description
1 polymer ?
#
loop_
_entity_poly.entity_id
_entity_poly.type
_entity_poly.pdbx_seq_one_letter_code
_entity_poly.pdbx_strand_id
1 'polypeptide(L)'
;MYLASFVVFGVYLIWAYVPDSILHSLGITYYPNRYWALAIPVWLMTFVWFIFFSYMTINLWNTPSFDSFDCITDEHANIMKLENQKSIDQPSDWIPELHDIPIGLVNKFLYDEHTEAKKNANKRVFYR
;
A
#
# COMPACT_ATOMS: atom_id res chain seq x y z
N MET A 1 -14.38 -13.46 26.58
CA MET A 1 -14.59 -12.32 25.66
C MET A 1 -15.97 -12.37 25.01
N TYR A 2 -16.33 -13.39 24.22
CA TYR A 2 -17.63 -13.46 23.52
C TYR A 2 -18.86 -13.25 24.44
N LEU A 3 -19.02 -14.08 25.48
CA LEU A 3 -20.17 -13.97 26.39
C LEU A 3 -20.32 -12.56 27.00
N ALA A 4 -19.21 -11.99 27.49
CA ALA A 4 -19.20 -10.65 28.06
C ALA A 4 -19.59 -9.58 27.01
N SER A 5 -19.12 -9.71 25.76
CA SER A 5 -19.50 -8.81 24.67
C SER A 5 -21.01 -8.85 24.38
N PHE A 6 -21.62 -10.03 24.32
CA PHE A 6 -23.07 -10.16 24.11
C PHE A 6 -23.88 -9.63 25.30
N VAL A 7 -23.42 -9.86 26.53
CA VAL A 7 -24.08 -9.31 27.73
C VAL A 7 -24.03 -7.79 27.73
N VAL A 8 -22.86 -7.19 27.48
CA VAL A 8 -22.70 -5.72 27.40
C VAL A 8 -23.54 -5.15 26.26
N PHE A 9 -23.56 -5.81 25.10
CA PHE A 9 -24.40 -5.39 23.97
C PHE A 9 -25.90 -5.49 24.30
N GLY A 10 -26.33 -6.56 24.97
CA GLY A 10 -27.71 -6.69 25.44
C GLY A 10 -28.10 -5.60 26.42
N VAL A 11 -27.25 -5.31 27.41
CA VAL A 11 -27.44 -4.20 28.36
C VAL A 11 -27.49 -2.86 27.62
N TYR A 12 -26.63 -2.64 26.62
CA TYR A 12 -26.64 -1.45 25.78
C TYR A 12 -27.96 -1.28 25.03
N LEU A 13 -28.52 -2.34 24.45
CA LEU A 13 -29.80 -2.30 23.75
C LEU A 13 -30.97 -2.05 24.72
N ILE A 14 -30.99 -2.74 25.87
CA ILE A 14 -32.00 -2.52 26.91
C ILE A 14 -31.97 -1.07 27.36
N TRP A 15 -30.78 -0.54 27.65
CA TRP A 15 -30.62 0.87 27.97
C TRP A 15 -31.11 1.74 26.80
N ALA A 16 -30.69 1.53 25.57
CA ALA A 16 -31.04 2.39 24.43
C ALA A 16 -32.54 2.46 24.12
N TYR A 17 -33.28 1.36 24.27
CA TYR A 17 -34.67 1.26 23.80
C TYR A 17 -35.73 1.30 24.91
N VAL A 18 -35.38 1.04 26.18
CA VAL A 18 -36.37 1.03 27.26
C VAL A 18 -36.73 2.46 27.68
N PRO A 19 -38.03 2.80 27.84
CA PRO A 19 -38.46 4.11 28.32
C PRO A 19 -37.93 4.46 29.72
N ASP A 20 -37.69 5.75 29.97
CA ASP A 20 -37.14 6.24 31.25
C ASP A 20 -38.03 5.91 32.45
N SER A 21 -39.36 5.84 32.26
CA SER A 21 -40.30 5.46 33.32
C SER A 21 -40.04 4.07 33.89
N ILE A 22 -39.62 3.12 33.05
CA ILE A 22 -39.30 1.75 33.44
C ILE A 22 -37.90 1.69 34.08
N LEU A 23 -36.94 2.47 33.58
CA LEU A 23 -35.62 2.56 34.21
C LEU A 23 -35.72 3.16 35.62
N HIS A 24 -36.51 4.21 35.79
CA HIS A 24 -36.72 4.85 37.09
C HIS A 24 -37.45 3.94 38.07
N SER A 25 -38.42 3.12 37.62
CA SER A 25 -39.08 2.15 38.50
C SER A 25 -38.16 1.01 38.94
N LEU A 26 -37.14 0.68 38.14
CA LEU A 26 -36.05 -0.22 38.49
C LEU A 26 -34.97 0.42 39.39
N GLY A 27 -35.12 1.70 39.74
CA GLY A 27 -34.16 2.45 40.57
C GLY A 27 -32.93 2.97 39.81
N ILE A 28 -32.92 2.88 38.48
CA ILE A 28 -31.83 3.37 37.63
C ILE A 28 -32.09 4.83 37.26
N THR A 29 -31.57 5.76 38.05
CA THR A 29 -31.76 7.21 37.86
C THR A 29 -30.55 7.92 37.26
N TYR A 30 -29.39 7.26 37.21
CA TYR A 30 -28.15 7.85 36.68
C TYR A 30 -27.60 7.03 35.51
N TYR A 31 -27.73 7.59 34.31
CA TYR A 31 -27.21 7.03 33.07
C TYR A 31 -26.87 8.15 32.07
N PRO A 32 -25.98 7.90 31.10
CA PRO A 32 -25.64 8.91 30.10
C PRO A 32 -26.86 9.33 29.26
N ASN A 33 -26.78 10.49 28.61
CA ASN A 33 -27.83 10.96 27.72
C ASN A 33 -28.10 9.92 26.60
N ARG A 34 -29.38 9.64 26.30
CA ARG A 34 -29.83 8.75 25.22
C ARG A 34 -29.22 9.07 23.85
N TYR A 35 -28.80 10.31 23.60
CA TYR A 35 -28.04 10.70 22.41
C TYR A 35 -26.83 9.77 22.13
N TRP A 36 -26.17 9.28 23.18
CA TRP A 36 -25.03 8.37 23.04
C TRP A 36 -25.38 7.04 22.38
N ALA A 37 -26.64 6.59 22.46
CA ALA A 37 -27.11 5.39 21.77
C ALA A 37 -27.04 5.51 20.24
N LEU A 38 -27.11 6.73 19.71
CA LEU A 38 -26.93 7.01 18.29
C LEU A 38 -25.48 7.43 17.99
N ALA A 39 -24.86 8.21 18.88
CA ALA A 39 -23.51 8.70 18.66
C ALA A 39 -22.50 7.55 18.54
N ILE A 40 -22.55 6.55 19.43
CA ILE A 40 -21.60 5.42 19.44
C ILE A 40 -21.56 4.69 18.08
N PRO A 41 -22.68 4.19 17.50
CA PRO A 41 -22.64 3.50 16.21
C PRO A 41 -22.22 4.42 15.07
N VAL A 42 -22.62 5.70 15.08
CA VAL A 42 -22.19 6.67 14.06
C VAL A 42 -20.68 6.90 14.11
N TRP A 43 -20.12 7.11 15.31
CA TRP A 43 -18.68 7.28 15.49
C TRP A 43 -17.90 6.02 15.09
N LEU A 44 -18.41 4.82 15.37
CA LEU A 44 -17.79 3.58 14.91
C LEU A 44 -17.70 3.52 13.38
N MET A 45 -18.78 3.85 12.67
CA MET A 45 -18.79 3.87 11.20
C MET A 45 -17.82 4.91 10.65
N THR A 46 -17.79 6.12 11.23
CA THR A 46 -16.84 7.17 10.85
C THR A 46 -15.39 6.73 11.11
N PHE A 47 -15.13 6.06 12.22
CA PHE A 47 -13.79 5.61 12.58
C PHE A 47 -13.26 4.54 11.62
N VAL A 48 -14.12 3.64 11.11
CA VAL A 48 -13.74 2.69 10.07
C VAL A 48 -13.23 3.40 8.82
N TRP A 49 -13.97 4.39 8.31
CA TRP A 49 -13.52 5.20 7.16
C TRP A 49 -12.26 6.00 7.46
N PHE A 50 -12.18 6.59 8.66
CA PHE A 50 -11.00 7.31 9.11
C PHE A 50 -9.75 6.42 9.06
N ILE A 51 -9.82 5.17 9.52
CA ILE A 51 -8.69 4.23 9.45
C ILE A 51 -8.23 4.03 8.00
N PHE A 52 -9.14 3.83 7.05
CA PHE A 52 -8.78 3.65 5.64
C PHE A 52 -8.09 4.89 5.06
N PHE A 53 -8.64 6.08 5.29
CA PHE A 53 -8.03 7.32 4.83
C PHE A 53 -6.68 7.59 5.49
N SER A 54 -6.57 7.37 6.80
CA SER A 54 -5.31 7.50 7.52
C SER A 54 -4.26 6.52 6.99
N TYR A 55 -4.64 5.26 6.78
CA TYR A 55 -3.73 4.27 6.20
C TYR A 55 -3.25 4.69 4.82
N MET A 56 -4.15 5.10 3.92
CA MET A 56 -3.78 5.58 2.59
C MET A 56 -2.83 6.79 2.67
N THR A 57 -3.14 7.75 3.54
CA THR A 57 -2.34 8.97 3.71
C THR A 57 -0.95 8.64 4.25
N ILE A 58 -0.84 7.76 5.24
CA ILE A 58 0.45 7.35 5.82
C ILE A 58 1.28 6.60 4.80
N ASN A 59 0.68 5.69 4.02
CA ASN A 59 1.40 5.01 2.95
C ASN A 59 1.90 6.01 1.91
N LEU A 60 1.05 6.93 1.46
CA LEU A 60 1.43 7.94 0.48
C LEU A 60 2.53 8.87 1.00
N TRP A 61 2.50 9.21 2.29
CA TRP A 61 3.54 10.01 2.94
C TRP A 61 4.89 9.28 2.99
N ASN A 62 4.87 7.95 3.15
CA ASN A 62 6.08 7.12 3.21
C ASN A 62 6.57 6.68 1.83
N THR A 63 5.77 6.82 0.77
CA THR A 63 6.18 6.50 -0.60
C THR A 63 7.18 7.56 -1.11
N PRO A 64 8.33 7.15 -1.68
CA PRO A 64 9.26 8.07 -2.34
C PRO A 64 8.62 8.82 -3.51
N SER A 65 9.24 9.92 -3.95
CA SER A 65 8.80 10.63 -5.16
C SER A 65 8.71 9.68 -6.37
N PHE A 66 7.77 9.93 -7.28
CA PHE A 66 7.61 9.12 -8.50
C PHE A 66 8.87 9.09 -9.37
N ASP A 67 9.73 10.11 -9.27
CA ASP A 67 11.00 10.18 -10.00
C ASP A 67 12.15 9.43 -9.29
N SER A 68 11.94 8.91 -8.07
CA SER A 68 12.98 8.20 -7.34
C SER A 68 13.18 6.78 -7.90
N PHE A 69 14.45 6.38 -8.05
CA PHE A 69 14.81 5.02 -8.42
C PHE A 69 14.50 4.01 -7.28
N ASP A 70 14.28 4.48 -6.05
CA ASP A 70 13.83 3.68 -4.91
C ASP A 70 12.46 3.03 -5.14
N CYS A 71 11.67 3.55 -6.10
CA CYS A 71 10.41 2.94 -6.52
C CYS A 71 10.61 1.70 -7.42
N ILE A 72 11.84 1.46 -7.91
CA ILE A 72 12.19 0.39 -8.85
C ILE A 72 13.18 -0.60 -8.22
N THR A 73 14.13 -0.11 -7.41
CA THR A 73 15.14 -0.91 -6.72
C THR A 73 15.07 -0.71 -5.21
N ASP A 74 15.41 -1.74 -4.46
CA ASP A 74 15.68 -1.63 -3.02
C ASP A 74 17.19 -1.84 -2.74
N GLU A 75 17.57 -1.80 -1.45
CA GLU A 75 18.95 -2.02 -0.99
C GLU A 75 19.43 -3.48 -1.24
N HIS A 76 18.49 -4.42 -1.41
CA HIS A 76 18.79 -5.83 -1.59
C HIS A 76 18.78 -6.28 -3.06
N ALA A 77 18.47 -5.40 -4.00
CA ALA A 77 18.48 -5.71 -5.42
C ALA A 77 19.90 -6.02 -5.92
N ASN A 78 20.05 -7.15 -6.62
CA ASN A 78 21.34 -7.60 -7.13
C ASN A 78 21.62 -7.03 -8.53
N ILE A 79 21.73 -5.71 -8.65
CA ILE A 79 21.89 -5.05 -9.95
C ILE A 79 23.27 -5.32 -10.55
N MET A 80 23.30 -5.66 -11.84
CA MET A 80 24.52 -5.83 -12.63
C MET A 80 25.34 -4.52 -12.64
N LYS A 81 26.53 -4.53 -12.03
CA LYS A 81 27.48 -3.40 -12.06
C LYS A 81 28.51 -3.62 -13.17
N LEU A 82 28.54 -2.72 -14.14
CA LEU A 82 29.45 -2.80 -15.31
C LEU A 82 30.94 -2.77 -14.92
N GLU A 83 31.27 -2.23 -13.74
CA GLU A 83 32.65 -1.95 -13.31
C GLU A 83 33.29 -3.09 -12.49
N ASN A 84 32.50 -4.01 -11.91
CA ASN A 84 33.02 -5.00 -10.95
C ASN A 84 33.39 -6.36 -11.56
N GLN A 85 33.30 -6.54 -12.87
CA GLN A 85 33.58 -7.83 -13.52
C GLN A 85 35.07 -8.04 -13.84
N LYS A 86 35.96 -7.67 -12.91
CA LYS A 86 37.39 -7.99 -12.92
C LYS A 86 37.85 -8.47 -11.55
N SER A 87 37.30 -9.58 -11.11
CA SER A 87 37.90 -10.39 -10.05
C SER A 87 39.13 -11.09 -10.65
N ILE A 88 40.32 -10.66 -10.22
CA ILE A 88 41.63 -11.08 -10.74
C ILE A 88 41.90 -12.59 -10.54
N ASP A 89 41.09 -13.29 -9.73
CA ASP A 89 41.31 -14.69 -9.30
C ASP A 89 40.22 -15.69 -9.77
N GLN A 90 39.47 -15.40 -10.82
CA GLN A 90 38.42 -16.34 -11.27
C GLN A 90 38.96 -17.55 -12.08
N PRO A 91 38.54 -18.79 -11.74
CA PRO A 91 38.84 -19.98 -12.54
C PRO A 91 38.34 -19.87 -13.98
N SER A 92 38.95 -20.62 -14.90
CA SER A 92 38.56 -20.61 -16.32
C SER A 92 37.13 -21.11 -16.59
N ASP A 93 36.55 -21.86 -15.67
CA ASP A 93 35.20 -22.45 -15.77
C ASP A 93 34.20 -21.74 -14.82
N TRP A 94 34.48 -20.48 -14.49
CA TRP A 94 33.66 -19.70 -13.56
C TRP A 94 32.35 -19.26 -14.21
N ILE A 95 31.24 -19.52 -13.52
CA ILE A 95 29.91 -19.06 -13.91
C ILE A 95 29.59 -17.80 -13.11
N PRO A 96 29.17 -16.69 -13.76
CA PRO A 96 28.83 -15.47 -13.07
C PRO A 96 27.61 -15.59 -12.18
N GLU A 97 27.59 -14.79 -11.13
CA GLU A 97 26.41 -14.62 -10.30
C GLU A 97 25.24 -14.07 -11.13
N LEU A 98 24.03 -14.47 -10.76
CA LEU A 98 22.81 -13.97 -11.40
C LEU A 98 22.54 -12.55 -10.90
N HIS A 99 22.60 -11.59 -11.82
CA HIS A 99 22.32 -10.19 -11.56
C HIS A 99 21.10 -9.69 -12.34
N ASP A 100 20.39 -8.72 -11.76
CA ASP A 100 19.32 -8.00 -12.42
C ASP A 100 19.89 -6.99 -13.42
N ILE A 101 19.41 -7.05 -14.66
CA ILE A 101 19.84 -6.12 -15.72
C ILE A 101 19.06 -4.81 -15.54
N PRO A 102 19.73 -3.64 -15.44
CA PRO A 102 19.05 -2.36 -15.34
C PRO A 102 18.06 -2.15 -16.49
N ILE A 103 16.83 -1.73 -16.17
CA ILE A 103 15.76 -1.52 -17.17
C ILE A 103 16.17 -0.51 -18.26
N GLY A 104 17.00 0.48 -17.93
CA GLY A 104 17.54 1.42 -18.92
C GLY A 104 18.41 0.73 -19.98
N LEU A 105 19.17 -0.29 -19.59
CA LEU A 105 19.99 -1.07 -20.51
C LEU A 105 19.13 -1.98 -21.40
N VAL A 106 18.14 -2.66 -20.80
CA VAL A 106 17.17 -3.48 -21.54
C VAL A 106 16.41 -2.63 -22.55
N ASN A 107 15.88 -1.47 -22.14
CA ASN A 107 15.16 -0.56 -23.02
C ASN A 107 16.03 -0.07 -24.17
N LYS A 108 17.30 0.27 -23.90
CA LYS A 108 18.24 0.68 -24.94
C LYS A 108 18.39 -0.41 -26.00
N PHE A 109 18.73 -1.65 -25.60
CA PHE A 109 18.94 -2.72 -26.56
C PHE A 109 17.66 -3.16 -27.28
N LEU A 110 16.54 -3.24 -26.54
CA LEU A 110 15.27 -3.68 -27.10
C LEU A 110 14.68 -2.67 -28.10
N TYR A 111 14.85 -1.36 -27.87
CA TYR A 111 14.19 -0.32 -28.66
C TYR A 111 15.12 0.50 -29.58
N ASP A 112 16.44 0.55 -29.36
CA ASP A 112 17.35 1.27 -30.29
C ASP A 112 17.38 0.61 -31.67
N GLU A 113 17.43 -0.73 -31.75
CA GLU A 113 17.47 -1.43 -33.03
C GLU A 113 16.22 -1.16 -33.88
N HIS A 114 15.05 -1.16 -33.23
CA HIS A 114 13.79 -0.87 -33.91
C HIS A 114 13.69 0.59 -34.34
N THR A 115 14.30 1.52 -33.60
CA THR A 115 14.32 2.94 -33.93
C THR A 115 15.24 3.23 -35.12
N GLU A 116 16.44 2.64 -35.13
CA GLU A 116 17.39 2.77 -36.24
C GLU A 116 16.86 2.10 -37.52
N ALA A 117 16.20 0.95 -37.43
CA ALA A 117 15.52 0.32 -38.56
C ALA A 117 14.41 1.22 -39.15
N LYS A 118 13.58 1.84 -38.30
CA LYS A 118 12.52 2.78 -38.72
C LYS A 118 13.10 4.04 -39.37
N LYS A 119 14.16 4.60 -38.78
CA LYS A 119 14.84 5.81 -39.27
C LYS A 119 15.47 5.56 -40.64
N ASN A 120 16.11 4.40 -40.83
CA ASN A 120 16.70 4.00 -42.10
C ASN A 120 15.65 3.70 -43.19
N ALA A 121 14.52 3.07 -42.83
CA ALA A 121 13.41 2.86 -43.75
C ALA A 121 12.80 4.19 -44.23
N ASN A 122 12.57 5.14 -43.31
CA ASN A 122 12.00 6.44 -43.65
C ASN A 122 12.93 7.30 -44.52
N LYS A 123 14.25 7.20 -44.28
CA LYS A 123 15.28 7.85 -45.11
C LYS A 123 15.24 7.33 -46.55
N ARG A 124 15.07 6.02 -46.77
CA ARG A 124 14.97 5.43 -48.12
C ARG A 124 13.73 5.85 -48.90
N VAL A 125 12.64 6.22 -48.21
CA VAL A 125 11.42 6.71 -48.84
C VAL A 125 11.55 8.18 -49.26
N PHE A 126 12.27 9.00 -48.47
CA PHE A 126 12.46 10.43 -48.75
C PHE A 126 13.48 10.74 -49.87
N TYR A 127 14.41 9.82 -50.17
CA TYR A 127 15.41 9.98 -51.24
C TYR A 127 15.01 9.26 -52.55
N ARG A 128 13.73 8.90 -52.69
CA ARG A 128 13.13 8.42 -53.93
C ARG A 128 12.19 9.47 -54.48
#